data_AF-A0A917F4A3-F1
#
_entry.id   AF-A0A917F4A3-F1
#
_cell.length_a   1.000
_cell.length_b   1.000
_cell.length_c   1.000
_cell.angle_alpha   90.00
_cell.angle_beta   90.00
_cell.angle_gamma   90.00
#
_symmetry.space_group_name_H-M   'P 1'
#
loop_
_entity.id
_entity.type
_entity.pdbx_description
1 polymer ?
#
loop_
_entity_poly.entity_id
_entity_poly.type
_entity_poly.pdbx_seq_one_letter_code
_entity_poly.pdbx_strand_id
1 'polypeptide(L)'
;MRKSALAFTPALALSMACLGTTSALAASTGAIEVTYNCETGSWDITSEKALSNIVVSDGTSEEKTEFDDSMGETHMYSVADPDGLLGTIWVKAGNNASGDGPGYGERFTLEAPDCDPDADGDGYPASEDCDDSDATINPGAVDIPNDGIDQNCDGSDLVVGDGELRFTLLWDSADDLDLHIVEPSGERLWFGDTASATGGLLDRDDNVGTCAGDPEPGGVENVYWPVGAAPTGTYTIEIDNFSDCNDANTGSWTLQVHQDGVLIATYTGTEGDNVGAAYSGEFKVFGGTHDQP
;
A
#
# COMPACT_ATOMS: atom_id res chain seq x y z
N MET A 1 28.90 -33.94 -40.74
CA MET A 1 28.60 -32.59 -40.23
C MET A 1 27.31 -32.69 -39.44
N ARG A 2 27.39 -32.47 -38.12
CA ARG A 2 26.31 -32.73 -37.15
C ARG A 2 25.20 -31.69 -37.34
N LYS A 3 23.94 -32.14 -37.44
CA LYS A 3 22.75 -31.30 -37.31
C LYS A 3 22.48 -31.09 -35.82
N SER A 4 22.73 -29.89 -35.31
CA SER A 4 22.37 -29.50 -33.95
C SER A 4 20.88 -29.16 -33.90
N ALA A 5 20.16 -29.80 -32.97
CA ALA A 5 18.82 -29.41 -32.57
C ALA A 5 18.90 -28.19 -31.65
N LEU A 6 18.12 -27.14 -31.94
CA LEU A 6 17.84 -26.08 -30.97
C LEU A 6 16.80 -26.61 -29.98
N ALA A 7 17.18 -26.73 -28.72
CA ALA A 7 16.25 -26.95 -27.62
C ALA A 7 15.75 -25.59 -27.12
N PHE A 8 14.43 -25.42 -27.09
CA PHE A 8 13.75 -24.35 -26.34
C PHE A 8 13.83 -24.70 -24.85
N THR A 9 14.45 -23.84 -24.05
CA THR A 9 14.27 -23.84 -22.59
C THR A 9 13.05 -23.00 -22.24
N PRO A 10 12.16 -23.46 -21.34
CA PRO A 10 11.06 -22.64 -20.86
C PRO A 10 11.63 -21.53 -19.97
N ALA A 11 11.14 -20.30 -20.17
CA ALA A 11 11.34 -19.23 -19.22
C ALA A 11 10.56 -19.60 -17.94
N LEU A 12 11.29 -19.92 -16.88
CA LEU A 12 10.73 -19.99 -15.55
C LEU A 12 10.46 -18.52 -15.16
N ALA A 13 9.19 -18.12 -15.13
CA ALA A 13 8.80 -16.89 -14.45
C ALA A 13 9.10 -17.11 -12.97
N LEU A 14 10.19 -16.51 -12.51
CA LEU A 14 10.49 -16.42 -11.09
C LEU A 14 9.61 -15.30 -10.57
N SER A 15 8.58 -15.68 -9.81
CA SER A 15 7.87 -14.79 -8.90
C SER A 15 8.92 -14.09 -8.03
N MET A 16 9.01 -12.77 -8.21
CA MET A 16 9.79 -11.89 -7.35
C MET A 16 8.98 -11.75 -6.06
N ALA A 17 9.17 -12.71 -5.15
CA ALA A 17 8.74 -12.52 -3.79
C ALA A 17 9.54 -11.33 -3.22
N CYS A 18 8.83 -10.32 -2.75
CA CYS A 18 9.33 -9.22 -1.96
C CYS A 18 10.07 -9.79 -0.73
N LEU A 19 11.38 -9.87 -0.84
CA LEU A 19 12.32 -10.20 0.24
C LEU A 19 13.60 -9.46 -0.10
N GLY A 20 13.62 -8.17 0.21
CA GLY A 20 14.77 -7.34 0.03
C GLY A 20 14.88 -6.39 1.19
N THR A 21 15.33 -6.87 2.35
CA THR A 21 16.16 -6.02 3.20
C THR A 21 17.27 -5.51 2.28
N THR A 22 17.18 -4.25 1.85
CA THR A 22 18.18 -3.60 0.98
C THR A 22 19.41 -3.28 1.84
N SER A 23 19.96 -4.30 2.49
CA SER A 23 21.20 -4.21 3.23
C SER A 23 22.33 -4.05 2.22
N ALA A 24 22.80 -2.82 2.02
CA ALA A 24 24.05 -2.61 1.32
C ALA A 24 25.20 -3.06 2.24
N LEU A 25 26.01 -4.02 1.77
CA LEU A 25 27.24 -4.45 2.44
C LEU A 25 28.32 -3.39 2.24
N ALA A 26 28.77 -2.74 3.32
CA ALA A 26 29.93 -1.85 3.25
C ALA A 26 31.25 -2.62 3.09
N ALA A 27 31.40 -3.75 3.80
CA ALA A 27 32.45 -4.77 3.61
C ALA A 27 32.39 -5.82 4.73
N SER A 28 32.99 -6.99 4.51
CA SER A 28 33.17 -8.06 5.50
C SER A 28 34.61 -8.58 5.48
N THR A 29 35.20 -8.83 6.65
CA THR A 29 36.43 -9.63 6.78
C THR A 29 36.19 -11.10 7.09
N GLY A 30 34.92 -11.51 7.17
CA GLY A 30 34.50 -12.82 7.64
C GLY A 30 34.41 -12.96 9.17
N ALA A 31 34.85 -11.96 9.95
CA ALA A 31 34.76 -11.96 11.42
C ALA A 31 33.99 -10.76 12.01
N ILE A 32 33.93 -9.66 11.26
CA ILE A 32 33.10 -8.48 11.51
C ILE A 32 32.36 -8.17 10.21
N GLU A 33 31.07 -7.90 10.33
CA GLU A 33 30.21 -7.48 9.23
C GLU A 33 29.57 -6.13 9.60
N VAL A 34 29.56 -5.21 8.63
CA VAL A 34 28.94 -3.88 8.76
C VAL A 34 28.02 -3.67 7.57
N THR A 35 26.72 -3.54 7.84
CA THR A 35 25.65 -3.41 6.84
C THR A 35 24.81 -2.18 7.12
N TYR A 36 24.45 -1.43 6.09
CA TYR A 36 23.48 -0.34 6.26
C TYR A 36 22.06 -0.90 6.23
N ASN A 37 21.23 -0.47 7.18
CA ASN A 37 19.82 -0.80 7.24
C ASN A 37 19.02 0.45 6.81
N CYS A 38 18.44 0.40 5.61
CA CYS A 38 17.66 1.50 5.06
C CYS A 38 16.37 1.76 5.85
N GLU A 39 15.75 0.74 6.46
CA GLU A 39 14.50 0.89 7.22
C GLU A 39 14.72 1.73 8.49
N THR A 40 15.85 1.51 9.17
CA THR A 40 16.17 2.22 10.42
C THR A 40 17.12 3.40 10.23
N GLY A 41 17.65 3.61 9.03
CA GLY A 41 18.71 4.59 8.75
C GLY A 41 19.93 4.37 9.63
N SER A 42 20.42 3.13 9.75
CA SER A 42 21.50 2.80 10.69
C SER A 42 22.49 1.77 10.15
N TRP A 43 23.73 1.84 10.61
CA TRP A 43 24.75 0.80 10.38
C TRP A 43 24.63 -0.30 11.43
N ASP A 44 24.28 -1.51 11.00
CA ASP A 44 24.29 -2.72 11.80
C ASP A 44 25.66 -3.39 11.76
N ILE A 45 26.23 -3.63 12.95
CA ILE A 45 27.53 -4.24 13.13
C ILE A 45 27.32 -5.59 13.80
N THR A 46 27.81 -6.67 13.17
CA THR A 46 27.83 -8.00 13.77
C THR A 46 29.26 -8.53 13.84
N SER A 47 29.57 -9.36 14.85
CA SER A 47 30.87 -10.00 14.97
C SER A 47 30.77 -11.40 15.57
N GLU A 48 31.70 -12.28 15.16
CA GLU A 48 31.87 -13.61 15.76
C GLU A 48 32.38 -13.56 17.22
N LYS A 49 32.93 -12.42 17.65
CA LYS A 49 33.39 -12.18 19.03
C LYS A 49 32.63 -11.01 19.65
N ALA A 50 32.56 -11.00 20.98
CA ALA A 50 31.95 -9.91 21.73
C ALA A 50 32.61 -8.56 21.37
N LEU A 51 31.79 -7.57 21.01
CA LEU A 51 32.21 -6.21 20.71
C LEU A 51 32.83 -5.57 21.96
N SER A 52 33.96 -4.88 21.79
CA SER A 52 34.68 -4.25 22.90
C SER A 52 34.80 -2.73 22.73
N ASN A 53 34.90 -2.25 21.49
CA ASN A 53 34.93 -0.81 21.23
C ASN A 53 34.48 -0.49 19.81
N ILE A 54 33.59 0.48 19.67
CA ILE A 54 33.14 1.02 18.39
C ILE A 54 33.42 2.51 18.36
N VAL A 55 34.07 2.99 17.30
CA VAL A 55 34.31 4.42 17.05
C VAL A 55 33.73 4.78 15.69
N VAL A 56 32.91 5.81 15.62
CA VAL A 56 32.30 6.30 14.37
C VAL A 56 32.72 7.73 14.10
N SER A 57 32.76 8.13 12.83
CA SER A 57 33.15 9.48 12.43
C SER A 57 32.53 9.91 11.11
N ASP A 58 32.01 11.12 11.07
CA ASP A 58 31.57 11.89 9.89
C ASP A 58 32.74 12.64 9.20
N GLY A 59 33.98 12.45 9.68
CA GLY A 59 35.16 13.18 9.23
C GLY A 59 35.38 14.53 9.90
N THR A 60 34.45 15.00 10.74
CA THR A 60 34.58 16.25 11.52
C THR A 60 34.66 15.99 13.02
N SER A 61 34.05 14.90 13.49
CA SER A 61 33.96 14.48 14.88
C SER A 61 34.09 12.96 15.00
N GLU A 62 34.45 12.48 16.19
CA GLU A 62 34.50 11.05 16.50
C GLU A 62 33.60 10.77 17.70
N GLU A 63 32.69 9.82 17.56
CA GLU A 63 31.90 9.28 18.67
C GLU A 63 32.34 7.87 18.99
N LYS A 64 32.25 7.50 20.28
CA LYS A 64 32.80 6.24 20.77
C LYS A 64 31.87 5.58 21.77
N THR A 65 31.61 4.30 21.53
CA THR A 65 30.91 3.41 22.46
C THR A 65 31.89 2.35 22.95
N GLU A 66 32.17 2.36 24.25
CA GLU A 66 32.94 1.31 24.93
C GLU A 66 31.98 0.29 25.55
N PHE A 67 32.27 -0.99 25.37
CA PHE A 67 31.55 -2.08 26.03
C PHE A 67 32.39 -2.54 27.22
N ASP A 68 31.81 -2.56 28.43
CA ASP A 68 32.50 -3.01 29.64
C ASP A 68 32.72 -4.53 29.59
N ASP A 69 33.87 -5.00 30.09
CA ASP A 69 34.26 -6.41 30.20
C ASP A 69 33.32 -7.22 31.12
N SER A 70 32.32 -6.59 31.75
CA SER A 70 31.45 -7.17 32.77
C SER A 70 29.97 -7.35 32.36
N MET A 71 29.54 -6.86 31.19
CA MET A 71 28.13 -6.98 30.77
C MET A 71 27.98 -7.62 29.39
N GLY A 72 27.78 -8.94 29.38
CA GLY A 72 27.22 -9.69 28.26
C GLY A 72 28.13 -9.86 27.05
N GLU A 73 28.02 -11.01 26.39
CA GLU A 73 28.63 -11.24 25.09
C GLU A 73 27.82 -10.49 24.01
N THR A 74 27.94 -9.17 23.95
CA THR A 74 27.25 -8.36 22.92
C THR A 74 27.95 -8.56 21.58
N HIS A 75 27.30 -9.27 20.66
CA HIS A 75 27.85 -9.58 19.33
C HIS A 75 27.28 -8.69 18.22
N MET A 76 26.29 -7.84 18.55
CA MET A 76 25.64 -6.93 17.61
C MET A 76 25.47 -5.53 18.20
N TYR A 77 25.60 -4.50 17.38
CA TYR A 77 25.33 -3.12 17.75
C TYR A 77 24.92 -2.31 16.51
N SER A 78 23.99 -1.37 16.69
CA SER A 78 23.52 -0.50 15.60
C SER A 78 23.90 0.94 15.89
N VAL A 79 24.38 1.65 14.87
CA VAL A 79 24.71 3.08 14.92
C VAL A 79 23.76 3.84 14.01
N ALA A 80 22.95 4.75 14.57
CA ALA A 80 22.07 5.60 13.78
C ALA A 80 22.89 6.54 12.87
N ASP A 81 22.51 6.63 11.62
CA ASP A 81 23.09 7.50 10.58
C ASP A 81 21.98 7.95 9.61
N PRO A 82 20.89 8.57 10.11
CA PRO A 82 19.70 8.86 9.31
C PRO A 82 19.98 9.87 8.18
N ASP A 83 21.07 10.62 8.26
CA ASP A 83 21.52 11.57 7.25
C ASP A 83 22.60 11.00 6.32
N GLY A 84 23.04 9.75 6.53
CA GLY A 84 24.05 9.08 5.71
C GLY A 84 25.41 9.78 5.70
N LEU A 85 25.71 10.57 6.75
CA LEU A 85 26.91 11.41 6.80
C LEU A 85 28.10 10.71 7.47
N LEU A 86 27.91 9.57 8.15
CA LEU A 86 29.04 8.83 8.69
C LEU A 86 29.95 8.34 7.57
N GLY A 87 31.23 8.72 7.64
CA GLY A 87 32.23 8.34 6.66
C GLY A 87 33.05 7.11 7.06
N THR A 88 33.20 6.83 8.36
CA THR A 88 33.96 5.66 8.83
C THR A 88 33.45 5.06 10.13
N ILE A 89 33.57 3.73 10.25
CA ILE A 89 33.40 2.97 11.49
C ILE A 89 34.68 2.19 11.79
N TRP A 90 35.17 2.26 13.02
CA TRP A 90 36.24 1.40 13.53
C TRP A 90 35.67 0.46 14.59
N VAL A 91 35.66 -0.84 14.28
CA VAL A 91 35.13 -1.89 15.15
C VAL A 91 36.27 -2.66 15.78
N LYS A 92 36.18 -2.87 17.10
CA LYS A 92 36.99 -3.86 17.82
C LYS A 92 36.10 -4.89 18.47
N ALA A 93 36.48 -6.15 18.32
CA ALA A 93 35.79 -7.29 18.87
C ALA A 93 36.79 -8.28 19.51
N GLY A 94 36.35 -8.97 20.55
CA GLY A 94 37.17 -9.78 21.44
C GLY A 94 37.57 -9.01 22.69
N ASN A 95 37.36 -9.62 23.86
CA ASN A 95 37.86 -9.17 25.16
C ASN A 95 38.96 -10.13 25.66
N ASN A 96 39.66 -9.77 26.74
CA ASN A 96 40.69 -10.64 27.33
C ASN A 96 40.11 -11.92 27.96
N ALA A 97 38.78 -12.06 28.08
CA ALA A 97 38.08 -13.19 28.67
C ALA A 97 37.51 -14.19 27.64
N SER A 98 37.49 -13.86 26.34
CA SER A 98 36.84 -14.65 25.28
C SER A 98 37.65 -15.89 24.83
N GLY A 99 38.54 -16.38 25.68
CA GLY A 99 39.17 -17.71 25.58
C GLY A 99 40.22 -17.93 24.50
N ASP A 100 40.05 -17.42 23.26
CA ASP A 100 40.89 -17.81 22.12
C ASP A 100 41.33 -16.64 21.20
N GLY A 101 42.65 -16.42 21.14
CA GLY A 101 43.34 -15.64 20.09
C GLY A 101 43.26 -14.10 20.19
N PRO A 102 44.03 -13.36 19.34
CA PRO A 102 43.99 -11.90 19.34
C PRO A 102 42.59 -11.38 19.00
N GLY A 103 42.20 -10.24 19.58
CA GLY A 103 40.98 -9.54 19.19
C GLY A 103 41.04 -9.08 17.72
N TYR A 104 39.87 -8.80 17.15
CA TYR A 104 39.71 -8.21 15.83
C TYR A 104 39.66 -6.68 15.95
N GLY A 105 40.20 -5.99 14.95
CA GLY A 105 40.19 -4.54 14.88
C GLY A 105 40.25 -4.09 13.45
N GLU A 106 39.17 -3.51 12.95
CA GLU A 106 39.04 -3.15 11.54
C GLU A 106 38.32 -1.83 11.33
N ARG A 107 38.80 -1.06 10.36
CA ARG A 107 38.22 0.21 9.94
C ARG A 107 37.51 0.01 8.61
N PHE A 108 36.25 0.38 8.58
CA PHE A 108 35.38 0.39 7.43
C PHE A 108 35.21 1.82 6.94
N THR A 109 35.33 2.02 5.63
CA THR A 109 34.86 3.25 4.98
C THR A 109 33.39 3.03 4.68
N LEU A 110 32.57 4.01 5.03
CA LEU A 110 31.14 3.96 4.84
C LEU A 110 30.76 4.83 3.66
N GLU A 111 29.89 4.28 2.83
CA GLU A 111 29.11 5.02 1.84
C GLU A 111 27.69 4.50 2.00
N ALA A 112 26.84 5.28 2.68
CA ALA A 112 25.44 4.93 2.79
C ALA A 112 24.86 4.84 1.37
N PRO A 113 24.12 3.76 1.04
CA PRO A 113 23.41 3.72 -0.24
C PRO A 113 22.39 4.86 -0.28
N ASP A 114 22.05 5.30 -1.50
CA ASP A 114 20.87 6.13 -1.71
C ASP A 114 19.65 5.25 -1.40
N CYS A 115 19.08 5.43 -0.20
CA CYS A 115 17.91 4.67 0.23
C CYS A 115 16.66 5.42 -0.21
N ASP A 116 15.72 4.65 -0.71
CA ASP A 116 14.35 5.07 -0.98
C ASP A 116 13.47 4.21 -0.07
N PRO A 117 13.41 4.52 1.24
CA PRO A 117 12.66 3.71 2.20
C PRO A 117 11.15 3.83 1.92
N ASP A 118 10.43 2.82 2.36
CA ASP A 118 8.96 2.80 2.46
C ASP A 118 8.65 3.08 3.93
N ALA A 119 8.18 4.30 4.24
CA ALA A 119 8.10 4.77 5.63
C ALA A 119 6.79 4.39 6.34
N ASP A 120 5.72 4.08 5.62
CA ASP A 120 4.45 3.62 6.18
C ASP A 120 4.19 2.11 6.02
N GLY A 121 5.00 1.43 5.21
CA GLY A 121 5.05 -0.02 5.07
C GLY A 121 4.01 -0.59 4.13
N ASP A 122 3.52 0.18 3.17
CA ASP A 122 2.50 -0.26 2.21
C ASP A 122 3.06 -0.99 0.97
N GLY A 123 4.39 -1.01 0.83
CA GLY A 123 5.12 -1.68 -0.24
C GLY A 123 5.57 -0.76 -1.38
N TYR A 124 5.25 0.54 -1.33
CA TYR A 124 5.74 1.56 -2.25
C TYR A 124 6.83 2.40 -1.57
N PRO A 125 7.97 2.61 -2.24
CA PRO A 125 9.01 3.46 -1.68
C PRO A 125 8.69 4.95 -1.87
N ALA A 126 9.30 5.81 -1.05
CA ALA A 126 9.06 7.25 -1.04
C ALA A 126 9.16 7.98 -2.40
N SER A 127 9.91 7.45 -3.37
CA SER A 127 10.00 8.05 -4.71
C SER A 127 8.84 7.70 -5.64
N GLU A 128 8.07 6.66 -5.32
CA GLU A 128 6.87 6.24 -6.04
C GLU A 128 5.58 6.62 -5.30
N ASP A 129 5.66 6.88 -3.99
CA ASP A 129 4.53 7.28 -3.15
C ASP A 129 4.38 8.82 -3.03
N CYS A 130 3.18 9.32 -3.27
CA CYS A 130 2.84 10.74 -3.15
C CYS A 130 2.64 11.21 -1.70
N ASP A 131 2.37 10.31 -0.75
CA ASP A 131 2.40 10.56 0.70
C ASP A 131 2.88 9.32 1.48
N ASP A 132 4.21 9.08 1.45
CA ASP A 132 4.97 8.03 2.17
C ASP A 132 4.83 8.06 3.71
N SER A 133 3.85 8.79 4.25
CA SER A 133 3.48 8.78 5.67
C SER A 133 2.08 8.23 5.93
N ASP A 134 1.34 7.86 4.89
CA ASP A 134 -0.02 7.35 4.93
C ASP A 134 -0.21 6.19 3.96
N ALA A 135 -0.13 4.96 4.49
CA ALA A 135 -0.28 3.70 3.75
C ALA A 135 -1.60 3.51 2.98
N THR A 136 -2.52 4.50 3.03
CA THR A 136 -3.76 4.54 2.23
C THR A 136 -3.66 5.42 0.99
N ILE A 137 -2.55 6.12 0.79
CA ILE A 137 -2.23 6.97 -0.35
C ILE A 137 -0.98 6.39 -0.98
N ASN A 138 -1.11 5.71 -2.12
CA ASN A 138 0.00 5.10 -2.85
C ASN A 138 -0.44 4.68 -4.25
N PRO A 139 0.48 4.35 -5.18
CA PRO A 139 0.14 3.88 -6.52
C PRO A 139 -0.79 2.65 -6.60
N GLY A 140 -0.98 1.95 -5.48
CA GLY A 140 -1.84 0.79 -5.30
C GLY A 140 -3.24 1.08 -4.75
N ALA A 141 -3.56 2.33 -4.38
CA ALA A 141 -4.82 2.68 -3.74
C ALA A 141 -5.93 3.01 -4.74
N VAL A 142 -7.18 2.96 -4.28
CA VAL A 142 -8.38 3.38 -5.02
C VAL A 142 -8.70 4.82 -4.66
N ASP A 143 -8.96 5.66 -5.65
CA ASP A 143 -9.35 7.04 -5.38
C ASP A 143 -10.73 7.12 -4.72
N ILE A 144 -10.85 8.00 -3.72
CA ILE A 144 -12.15 8.34 -3.12
C ILE A 144 -12.72 9.54 -3.86
N PRO A 145 -13.77 9.38 -4.70
CA PRO A 145 -14.10 10.42 -5.65
C PRO A 145 -14.58 11.72 -5.01
N ASN A 146 -14.05 12.83 -5.54
CA ASN A 146 -14.40 14.21 -5.17
C ASN A 146 -13.96 14.63 -3.76
N ASP A 147 -12.98 13.99 -3.13
CA ASP A 147 -12.45 14.40 -1.83
C ASP A 147 -11.23 15.35 -1.92
N GLY A 148 -10.67 15.50 -3.11
CA GLY A 148 -9.55 16.38 -3.42
C GLY A 148 -8.18 15.78 -3.08
N ILE A 149 -8.12 14.50 -2.74
CA ILE A 149 -6.90 13.73 -2.51
C ILE A 149 -6.69 12.81 -3.73
N ASP A 150 -5.43 12.67 -4.14
CA ASP A 150 -4.99 11.74 -5.18
C ASP A 150 -4.45 10.52 -4.44
N GLN A 151 -5.29 9.51 -4.20
CA GLN A 151 -4.90 8.34 -3.41
C GLN A 151 -4.01 7.42 -4.23
N ASN A 152 -4.28 7.28 -5.53
CA ASN A 152 -3.53 6.38 -6.41
C ASN A 152 -2.25 6.98 -7.02
N CYS A 153 -1.90 8.21 -6.62
CA CYS A 153 -0.73 8.95 -7.09
C CYS A 153 -0.63 9.09 -8.63
N ASP A 154 -1.75 9.08 -9.36
CA ASP A 154 -1.77 9.21 -10.83
C ASP A 154 -1.62 10.67 -11.31
N GLY A 155 -1.66 11.61 -10.36
CA GLY A 155 -1.57 13.05 -10.57
C GLY A 155 -2.91 13.79 -10.50
N SER A 156 -4.01 13.11 -10.18
CA SER A 156 -5.33 13.73 -10.04
C SER A 156 -6.34 12.91 -9.23
N ASP A 157 -7.10 13.58 -8.36
CA ASP A 157 -8.32 13.03 -7.76
C ASP A 157 -9.35 12.61 -8.83
N LEU A 158 -9.93 11.42 -8.65
CA LEU A 158 -11.03 10.91 -9.45
C LEU A 158 -12.30 11.75 -9.26
N VAL A 159 -12.84 12.25 -10.38
CA VAL A 159 -14.08 13.05 -10.37
C VAL A 159 -15.24 12.25 -10.96
N VAL A 160 -16.30 12.08 -10.16
CA VAL A 160 -17.58 11.46 -10.56
C VAL A 160 -18.73 12.44 -10.41
N GLY A 161 -19.86 12.16 -11.06
CA GLY A 161 -21.08 12.94 -10.96
C GLY A 161 -21.64 13.01 -9.56
N ASP A 162 -22.24 14.15 -9.25
CA ASP A 162 -22.77 14.47 -7.91
C ASP A 162 -24.09 15.25 -8.03
N GLY A 163 -24.81 15.37 -6.91
CA GLY A 163 -26.06 16.09 -6.85
C GLY A 163 -26.74 16.06 -5.49
N GLU A 164 -28.07 15.93 -5.48
CA GLU A 164 -28.84 15.84 -4.23
C GLU A 164 -28.62 14.49 -3.55
N LEU A 165 -28.39 13.42 -4.31
CA LEU A 165 -28.17 12.07 -3.79
C LEU A 165 -27.11 11.37 -4.64
N ARG A 166 -26.14 10.72 -3.99
CA ARG A 166 -25.05 9.98 -4.64
C ARG A 166 -24.76 8.69 -3.85
N PHE A 167 -24.63 7.59 -4.57
CA PHE A 167 -24.13 6.30 -4.08
C PHE A 167 -22.83 6.01 -4.83
N THR A 168 -21.75 5.83 -4.09
CA THR A 168 -20.42 5.55 -4.64
C THR A 168 -19.92 4.26 -4.03
N LEU A 169 -19.75 3.23 -4.85
CA LEU A 169 -19.15 1.96 -4.48
C LEU A 169 -17.66 2.01 -4.82
N LEU A 170 -16.82 1.58 -3.89
CA LEU A 170 -15.38 1.44 -4.05
C LEU A 170 -14.99 0.02 -3.63
N TRP A 171 -14.04 -0.60 -4.31
CA TRP A 171 -13.48 -1.89 -3.91
C TRP A 171 -12.01 -1.99 -4.26
N ASP A 172 -11.27 -2.83 -3.53
CA ASP A 172 -9.80 -2.92 -3.55
C ASP A 172 -9.25 -4.13 -4.32
N SER A 173 -10.12 -4.83 -5.05
CA SER A 173 -9.75 -6.04 -5.79
C SER A 173 -9.94 -5.91 -7.30
N ALA A 174 -9.39 -6.85 -8.04
CA ALA A 174 -9.54 -6.90 -9.50
C ALA A 174 -10.93 -7.40 -9.95
N ASP A 175 -11.84 -7.71 -9.02
CA ASP A 175 -13.18 -8.20 -9.34
C ASP A 175 -14.04 -7.12 -10.01
N ASP A 176 -15.03 -7.58 -10.77
CA ASP A 176 -16.05 -6.76 -11.42
C ASP A 176 -17.27 -6.69 -10.49
N LEU A 177 -17.38 -5.64 -9.68
CA LEU A 177 -18.51 -5.41 -8.78
C LEU A 177 -19.51 -4.43 -9.38
N ASP A 178 -20.73 -4.89 -9.59
CA ASP A 178 -21.83 -4.07 -10.11
C ASP A 178 -22.62 -3.38 -8.98
N LEU A 179 -22.86 -2.07 -9.10
CA LEU A 179 -23.77 -1.31 -8.26
C LEU A 179 -25.17 -1.26 -8.88
N HIS A 180 -26.13 -1.79 -8.12
CA HIS A 180 -27.53 -1.78 -8.48
C HIS A 180 -28.32 -0.91 -7.52
N ILE A 181 -28.94 0.16 -8.02
CA ILE A 181 -29.82 1.02 -7.22
C ILE A 181 -31.25 0.91 -7.73
N VAL A 182 -32.17 0.47 -6.87
CA VAL A 182 -33.62 0.48 -7.15
C VAL A 182 -34.24 1.68 -6.45
N GLU A 183 -34.80 2.60 -7.25
CA GLU A 183 -35.47 3.79 -6.72
C GLU A 183 -36.86 3.47 -6.15
N PRO A 184 -37.49 4.38 -5.38
CA PRO A 184 -38.79 4.14 -4.75
C PRO A 184 -39.93 3.75 -5.69
N SER A 185 -39.80 4.06 -6.99
CA SER A 185 -40.78 3.67 -8.01
C SER A 185 -40.68 2.18 -8.39
N GLY A 186 -39.53 1.54 -8.11
CA GLY A 186 -39.15 0.20 -8.56
C GLY A 186 -38.29 0.17 -9.82
N GLU A 187 -37.97 1.31 -10.43
CA GLU A 187 -36.98 1.41 -11.52
C GLU A 187 -35.57 1.12 -10.99
N ARG A 188 -34.73 0.44 -11.77
CA ARG A 188 -33.39 -0.01 -11.37
C ARG A 188 -32.33 0.62 -12.27
N LEU A 189 -31.32 1.22 -11.66
CA LEU A 189 -30.09 1.65 -12.31
C LEU A 189 -29.00 0.60 -12.07
N TRP A 190 -28.32 0.19 -13.13
CA TRP A 190 -27.24 -0.80 -13.18
C TRP A 190 -26.57 -0.72 -14.56
N PHE A 191 -25.43 -1.39 -14.80
CA PHE A 191 -24.69 -1.28 -16.07
C PHE A 191 -25.56 -1.50 -17.33
N GLY A 192 -26.57 -2.38 -17.23
CA GLY A 192 -27.49 -2.69 -18.33
C GLY A 192 -28.59 -1.65 -18.57
N ASP A 193 -28.84 -0.76 -17.61
CA ASP A 193 -29.81 0.36 -17.70
C ASP A 193 -29.34 1.52 -16.80
N THR A 194 -28.51 2.41 -17.35
CA THR A 194 -27.74 3.37 -16.58
C THR A 194 -28.48 4.66 -16.22
N ALA A 195 -29.72 4.87 -16.67
CA ALA A 195 -30.45 6.11 -16.41
C ALA A 195 -31.92 5.84 -16.06
N SER A 196 -32.44 6.56 -15.06
CA SER A 196 -33.85 6.45 -14.67
C SER A 196 -34.70 7.60 -15.19
N ALA A 197 -36.02 7.38 -15.25
CA ALA A 197 -36.98 8.42 -15.65
C ALA A 197 -37.01 9.62 -14.69
N THR A 198 -36.52 9.45 -13.46
CA THR A 198 -36.43 10.50 -12.43
C THR A 198 -35.16 11.34 -12.55
N GLY A 199 -34.24 10.96 -13.44
CA GLY A 199 -32.99 11.68 -13.70
C GLY A 199 -31.78 11.11 -12.97
N GLY A 200 -31.89 9.92 -12.37
CA GLY A 200 -30.74 9.18 -11.86
C GLY A 200 -29.84 8.75 -13.01
N LEU A 201 -28.53 8.71 -12.75
CA LEU A 201 -27.52 8.28 -13.71
C LEU A 201 -26.43 7.47 -13.02
N LEU A 202 -26.12 6.30 -13.57
CA LEU A 202 -24.88 5.57 -13.36
C LEU A 202 -23.86 6.12 -14.37
N ASP A 203 -22.87 6.87 -13.89
CA ASP A 203 -21.94 7.62 -14.74
C ASP A 203 -20.48 7.13 -14.67
N ARG A 204 -20.16 6.30 -13.68
CA ARG A 204 -18.90 5.56 -13.57
C ARG A 204 -19.22 4.09 -13.31
N ASP A 205 -18.57 3.25 -14.11
CA ASP A 205 -18.78 1.80 -14.25
C ASP A 205 -17.40 1.22 -14.58
N ASP A 206 -16.68 0.75 -13.56
CA ASP A 206 -15.30 0.28 -13.67
C ASP A 206 -15.24 -1.24 -13.80
N ASN A 207 -14.15 -1.78 -14.34
CA ASN A 207 -13.95 -3.23 -14.58
C ASN A 207 -14.92 -3.92 -15.57
N VAL A 208 -15.68 -3.15 -16.36
CA VAL A 208 -16.68 -3.64 -17.34
C VAL A 208 -16.18 -4.82 -18.19
N GLY A 209 -16.57 -6.04 -17.80
CA GLY A 209 -16.58 -7.22 -18.65
C GLY A 209 -15.24 -7.93 -18.89
N THR A 210 -14.13 -7.53 -18.26
CA THR A 210 -12.92 -8.38 -18.17
C THR A 210 -12.01 -7.98 -17.01
N CYS A 211 -11.55 -8.99 -16.26
CA CYS A 211 -10.39 -8.97 -15.33
C CYS A 211 -9.03 -8.61 -15.96
N ALA A 212 -9.01 -8.16 -17.21
CA ALA A 212 -7.81 -8.01 -18.02
C ALA A 212 -7.92 -6.73 -18.85
N GLY A 213 -7.65 -5.58 -18.24
CA GLY A 213 -7.63 -4.33 -18.98
C GLY A 213 -7.69 -3.06 -18.15
N ASP A 214 -8.04 -3.14 -16.86
CA ASP A 214 -8.10 -1.95 -16.03
C ASP A 214 -6.72 -1.63 -15.42
N PRO A 215 -6.17 -0.42 -15.63
CA PRO A 215 -4.93 0.00 -15.02
C PRO A 215 -5.01 0.31 -13.52
N GLU A 216 -6.21 0.44 -12.93
CA GLU A 216 -6.37 0.76 -11.51
C GLU A 216 -6.44 -0.52 -10.63
N PRO A 217 -5.79 -0.51 -9.45
CA PRO A 217 -6.05 -1.51 -8.41
C PRO A 217 -7.43 -1.22 -7.80
N GLY A 218 -8.40 -2.12 -7.97
CA GLY A 218 -9.76 -1.92 -7.47
C GLY A 218 -10.73 -1.39 -8.53
N GLY A 219 -11.71 -0.62 -8.08
CA GLY A 219 -12.63 0.09 -8.98
C GLY A 219 -13.63 0.97 -8.25
N VAL A 220 -14.30 1.82 -9.02
CA VAL A 220 -15.34 2.74 -8.55
C VAL A 220 -16.59 2.62 -9.41
N GLU A 221 -17.75 2.50 -8.77
CA GLU A 221 -19.04 2.76 -9.41
C GLU A 221 -19.78 3.90 -8.76
N ASN A 222 -20.45 4.71 -9.57
CA ASN A 222 -21.16 5.88 -9.08
C ASN A 222 -22.55 6.01 -9.71
N VAL A 223 -23.55 6.15 -8.84
CA VAL A 223 -24.93 6.48 -9.21
C VAL A 223 -25.34 7.76 -8.48
N TYR A 224 -25.82 8.76 -9.22
CA TYR A 224 -26.27 10.01 -8.62
C TYR A 224 -27.56 10.55 -9.23
N TRP A 225 -28.21 11.45 -8.50
CA TRP A 225 -29.34 12.26 -8.95
C TRP A 225 -28.99 13.74 -8.84
N PRO A 226 -29.16 14.53 -9.92
CA PRO A 226 -29.02 15.97 -9.87
C PRO A 226 -29.92 16.62 -8.81
N VAL A 227 -29.58 17.85 -8.41
CA VAL A 227 -30.34 18.61 -7.41
C VAL A 227 -31.82 18.72 -7.80
N GLY A 228 -32.71 18.24 -6.92
CA GLY A 228 -34.17 18.25 -7.10
C GLY A 228 -34.72 17.08 -7.90
N ALA A 229 -33.87 16.15 -8.33
CA ALA A 229 -34.27 14.98 -9.13
C ALA A 229 -34.53 13.75 -8.26
N ALA A 230 -33.86 13.61 -7.11
CA ALA A 230 -33.89 12.40 -6.29
C ALA A 230 -35.30 12.15 -5.70
N PRO A 231 -35.98 11.02 -6.04
CA PRO A 231 -37.23 10.69 -5.38
C PRO A 231 -37.09 10.52 -3.87
N THR A 232 -38.04 11.06 -3.10
CA THR A 232 -38.16 10.72 -1.67
C THR A 232 -38.71 9.30 -1.53
N GLY A 233 -38.10 8.48 -0.68
CA GLY A 233 -38.58 7.13 -0.40
C GLY A 233 -37.48 6.17 0.02
N THR A 234 -37.79 4.89 -0.03
CA THR A 234 -36.81 3.82 0.19
C THR A 234 -36.18 3.43 -1.14
N TYR A 235 -34.85 3.42 -1.16
CA TYR A 235 -34.02 2.87 -2.22
C TYR A 235 -33.54 1.50 -1.77
N THR A 236 -33.46 0.56 -2.70
CA THR A 236 -32.76 -0.70 -2.48
C THR A 236 -31.39 -0.60 -3.12
N ILE A 237 -30.38 -0.99 -2.38
CA ILE A 237 -28.99 -1.09 -2.83
C ILE A 237 -28.68 -2.58 -2.95
N GLU A 238 -28.18 -3.00 -4.10
CA GLU A 238 -27.62 -4.31 -4.34
C GLU A 238 -26.18 -4.13 -4.87
N ILE A 239 -25.24 -4.89 -4.32
CA ILE A 239 -23.85 -4.95 -4.81
C ILE A 239 -23.67 -6.38 -5.27
N ASP A 240 -23.44 -6.57 -6.56
CA ASP A 240 -23.35 -7.88 -7.19
C ASP A 240 -21.89 -8.13 -7.60
N ASN A 241 -21.26 -9.19 -7.11
CA ASN A 241 -19.99 -9.65 -7.69
C ASN A 241 -20.35 -10.33 -9.02
N PHE A 242 -20.12 -9.62 -10.13
CA PHE A 242 -20.51 -10.03 -11.47
C PHE A 242 -19.49 -11.00 -12.08
N SER A 243 -18.19 -10.72 -11.87
CA SER A 243 -17.10 -11.58 -12.32
C SER A 243 -15.99 -11.67 -11.26
N ASP A 244 -15.95 -12.81 -10.57
CA ASP A 244 -14.82 -13.25 -9.73
C ASP A 244 -13.59 -13.46 -10.63
N CYS A 245 -12.60 -12.60 -10.46
CA CYS A 245 -11.38 -12.56 -11.25
C CYS A 245 -10.32 -13.57 -10.79
N ASN A 246 -10.74 -14.61 -10.06
CA ASN A 246 -9.95 -15.67 -9.42
C ASN A 246 -9.04 -15.15 -8.31
N ASP A 247 -9.48 -14.15 -7.55
CA ASP A 247 -8.75 -13.50 -6.47
C ASP A 247 -8.91 -14.24 -5.12
N ALA A 248 -9.40 -15.48 -5.09
CA ALA A 248 -9.74 -16.18 -3.85
C ALA A 248 -10.78 -15.46 -2.96
N ASN A 249 -11.53 -14.49 -3.51
CA ASN A 249 -12.59 -13.70 -2.88
C ASN A 249 -12.13 -12.98 -1.60
N THR A 250 -10.99 -12.27 -1.69
CA THR A 250 -10.38 -11.61 -0.53
C THR A 250 -10.57 -10.10 -0.50
N GLY A 251 -11.13 -9.52 -1.56
CA GLY A 251 -11.37 -8.09 -1.63
C GLY A 251 -12.45 -7.59 -0.67
N SER A 252 -12.35 -6.30 -0.40
CA SER A 252 -13.27 -5.53 0.42
C SER A 252 -13.88 -4.39 -0.39
N TRP A 253 -15.13 -4.07 -0.06
CA TRP A 253 -15.85 -2.97 -0.68
C TRP A 253 -16.38 -2.00 0.37
N THR A 254 -16.46 -0.74 -0.03
CA THR A 254 -17.06 0.35 0.73
C THR A 254 -18.09 1.05 -0.15
N LEU A 255 -19.31 1.21 0.36
CA LEU A 255 -20.34 2.03 -0.26
C LEU A 255 -20.56 3.28 0.55
N GLN A 256 -20.38 4.43 -0.08
CA GLN A 256 -20.64 5.74 0.48
C GLN A 256 -21.94 6.33 -0.06
N VAL A 257 -22.79 6.84 0.82
CA VAL A 257 -24.03 7.53 0.46
C VAL A 257 -23.92 8.98 0.86
N HIS A 258 -24.00 9.87 -0.12
CA HIS A 258 -24.05 11.31 0.09
C HIS A 258 -25.44 11.85 -0.20
N GLN A 259 -25.91 12.78 0.63
CA GLN A 259 -27.10 13.58 0.35
C GLN A 259 -26.77 15.05 0.58
N ASP A 260 -27.16 15.90 -0.37
CA ASP A 260 -26.84 17.34 -0.37
C ASP A 260 -25.33 17.61 -0.19
N GLY A 261 -24.49 16.76 -0.80
CA GLY A 261 -23.02 16.81 -0.69
C GLY A 261 -22.44 16.33 0.65
N VAL A 262 -23.25 15.80 1.57
CA VAL A 262 -22.79 15.31 2.88
C VAL A 262 -22.82 13.80 2.92
N LEU A 263 -21.72 13.17 3.33
CA LEU A 263 -21.67 11.73 3.63
C LEU A 263 -22.60 11.41 4.80
N ILE A 264 -23.67 10.66 4.53
CA ILE A 264 -24.69 10.32 5.54
C ILE A 264 -24.72 8.83 5.90
N ALA A 265 -24.13 7.97 5.08
CA ALA A 265 -23.94 6.57 5.42
C ALA A 265 -22.71 5.99 4.73
N THR A 266 -22.06 5.06 5.43
CA THR A 266 -21.00 4.20 4.90
C THR A 266 -21.38 2.76 5.22
N TYR A 267 -21.32 1.91 4.21
CA TYR A 267 -21.45 0.47 4.35
C TYR A 267 -20.14 -0.16 3.90
N THR A 268 -19.76 -1.25 4.55
CA THR A 268 -18.55 -1.99 4.20
C THR A 268 -18.87 -3.47 4.15
N GLY A 269 -18.17 -4.21 3.30
CA GLY A 269 -18.25 -5.65 3.27
C GLY A 269 -17.06 -6.28 2.58
N THR A 270 -17.16 -7.58 2.38
CA THR A 270 -16.19 -8.38 1.63
C THR A 270 -16.89 -8.94 0.41
N GLU A 271 -16.15 -9.19 -0.66
CA GLU A 271 -16.67 -9.68 -1.93
C GLU A 271 -17.30 -11.07 -1.79
N GLY A 272 -16.76 -11.92 -0.90
CA GLY A 272 -17.35 -13.19 -0.49
C GLY A 272 -17.25 -14.30 -1.55
N ASP A 273 -17.27 -15.57 -1.15
CA ASP A 273 -16.88 -16.72 -1.99
C ASP A 273 -17.72 -17.03 -3.27
N ASN A 274 -18.67 -16.18 -3.72
CA ASN A 274 -19.55 -16.51 -4.85
C ASN A 274 -20.04 -15.30 -5.68
N VAL A 275 -19.99 -15.44 -7.01
CA VAL A 275 -20.70 -14.62 -8.01
C VAL A 275 -22.20 -14.48 -7.66
N GLY A 276 -22.70 -13.24 -7.59
CA GLY A 276 -24.06 -12.87 -7.19
C GLY A 276 -24.10 -11.73 -6.16
N ALA A 277 -25.29 -11.43 -5.61
CA ALA A 277 -25.46 -10.34 -4.65
C ALA A 277 -24.62 -10.55 -3.38
N ALA A 278 -23.52 -9.82 -3.28
CA ALA A 278 -22.65 -9.72 -2.11
C ALA A 278 -23.34 -8.91 -0.99
N TYR A 279 -24.23 -8.00 -1.36
CA TYR A 279 -25.01 -7.20 -0.42
C TYR A 279 -26.41 -6.86 -0.95
N SER A 280 -27.38 -6.78 -0.04
CA SER A 280 -28.68 -6.15 -0.29
C SER A 280 -29.14 -5.41 0.95
N GLY A 281 -29.51 -4.13 0.78
CA GLY A 281 -29.92 -3.25 1.86
C GLY A 281 -30.94 -2.22 1.40
N GLU A 282 -31.60 -1.58 2.37
CA GLU A 282 -32.53 -0.48 2.11
C GLU A 282 -31.97 0.82 2.70
N PHE A 283 -32.01 1.90 1.90
CA PHE A 283 -31.66 3.24 2.33
C PHE A 283 -32.86 4.17 2.20
N LYS A 284 -33.15 4.98 3.23
CA LYS A 284 -34.30 5.90 3.21
C LYS A 284 -33.84 7.32 2.98
N VAL A 285 -34.27 7.88 1.86
CA VAL A 285 -34.11 9.29 1.52
C VAL A 285 -35.34 10.04 2.00
N PHE A 286 -35.11 11.09 2.79
CA PHE A 286 -36.15 12.00 3.24
C PHE A 286 -36.14 13.26 2.38
N GLY A 287 -37.31 13.75 2.00
CA GLY A 287 -37.44 15.00 1.26
C GLY A 287 -37.28 16.23 2.14
N GLY A 288 -36.71 17.29 1.57
CA GLY A 288 -36.50 18.59 2.19
C GLY A 288 -35.02 18.97 2.18
N THR A 289 -34.73 20.26 1.97
CA THR A 289 -33.38 20.81 2.16
C THR A 289 -32.97 20.49 3.60
N HIS A 290 -32.04 19.56 3.81
CA HIS A 290 -31.50 19.36 5.15
C HIS A 290 -30.69 20.61 5.47
N ASP A 291 -31.31 21.55 6.18
CA ASP A 291 -30.58 22.49 7.03
C ASP A 291 -29.72 21.62 7.95
N GLN A 292 -28.44 21.50 7.59
CA GLN A 292 -27.39 20.93 8.42
C GLN A 292 -27.41 21.66 9.79
N PRO A 293 -27.21 20.97 10.92
CA PRO A 293 -27.12 21.62 12.23
C PRO A 293 -25.99 22.66 12.32
#